data_AF-A0A2X3D6A2-F1
#
_entry.id   AF-A0A2X3D6A2-F1
#
_cell.length_a   1.000
_cell.length_b   1.000
_cell.length_c   1.000
_cell.angle_alpha   90.00
_cell.angle_beta   90.00
_cell.angle_gamma   90.00
#
_symmetry.space_group_name_H-M   'P 1'
#
loop_
_entity.id
_entity.type
_entity.pdbx_description
1 polymer ?
#
loop_
_entity_poly.entity_id
_entity_poly.type
_entity_poly.pdbx_seq_one_letter_code
_entity_poly.pdbx_strand_id
1 'polypeptide(L)'
;MTDLVVAKFGGTSVADFDAMNRSIDVALLDANTRIVVLSASAGVTNILVALAEGWNPPNVFPSWTLCVRSSSIFWSVCVIPT
;
A
#
# COMPACT_ATOMS: atom_id res chain seq x y z
N MET A 1 2.84 -25.08 -21.26
CA MET A 1 3.43 -23.88 -20.64
C MET A 1 2.75 -23.73 -19.30
N THR A 2 3.50 -23.67 -18.19
CA THR A 2 2.91 -23.47 -16.86
C THR A 2 2.62 -21.99 -16.68
N ASP A 3 1.35 -21.62 -16.52
CA ASP A 3 0.98 -20.23 -16.29
C ASP A 3 1.47 -19.82 -14.90
N LEU A 4 2.36 -18.84 -14.84
CA LEU A 4 2.83 -18.26 -13.60
C LEU A 4 1.84 -17.17 -13.17
N VAL A 5 1.19 -17.37 -12.04
CA VAL A 5 0.27 -16.38 -11.47
C VAL A 5 0.97 -15.60 -10.36
N VAL A 6 0.81 -14.28 -10.41
CA VAL A 6 1.37 -13.35 -9.42
C VAL A 6 0.21 -12.64 -8.73
N ALA A 7 0.07 -12.85 -7.42
CA ALA A 7 -0.92 -12.16 -6.60
C ALA A 7 -0.34 -10.87 -6.02
N LYS A 8 -1.12 -9.78 -6.02
CA LYS A 8 -0.73 -8.50 -5.41
C LYS A 8 -1.74 -8.10 -4.35
N PHE A 9 -1.26 -7.76 -3.17
CA PHE A 9 -2.09 -7.24 -2.07
C PHE A 9 -1.68 -5.82 -1.69
N GLY A 10 -2.70 -4.94 -1.59
CA GLY A 10 -2.53 -3.55 -1.17
C GLY A 10 -2.44 -3.42 0.35
N GLY A 11 -2.18 -2.20 0.85
CA GLY A 11 -1.94 -1.98 2.28
C GLY A 11 -3.13 -2.32 3.19
N THR A 12 -4.37 -2.22 2.71
CA THR A 12 -5.58 -2.62 3.46
C THR A 12 -5.74 -4.14 3.57
N SER A 13 -5.25 -4.88 2.56
CA SER A 13 -5.23 -6.34 2.55
C SER A 13 -4.20 -6.92 3.52
N VAL A 14 -3.24 -6.10 3.97
CA VAL A 14 -2.22 -6.49 4.97
C VAL A 14 -2.18 -5.52 6.15
N ALA A 15 -3.31 -4.87 6.45
CA ALA A 15 -3.42 -3.87 7.50
C ALA A 15 -3.14 -4.46 8.90
N ASP A 16 -3.72 -5.63 9.14
CA ASP A 16 -3.71 -6.35 10.40
C ASP A 16 -3.59 -7.87 10.16
N PHE A 17 -3.46 -8.62 11.25
CA PHE A 17 -3.32 -10.08 11.20
C PHE A 17 -4.48 -10.77 10.48
N ASP A 18 -5.71 -10.33 10.73
CA ASP A 18 -6.92 -10.93 10.15
C ASP A 18 -7.05 -10.59 8.66
N ALA A 19 -6.68 -9.38 8.25
CA ALA A 19 -6.59 -8.99 6.85
C ALA A 19 -5.57 -9.84 6.08
N MET A 20 -4.41 -10.10 6.70
CA MET A 20 -3.35 -10.90 6.08
C MET A 20 -3.78 -12.36 5.89
N ASN A 21 -4.44 -12.96 6.89
CA ASN A 21 -4.97 -14.33 6.76
C ASN A 21 -5.98 -14.43 5.60
N ARG A 22 -6.93 -13.49 5.52
CA ARG A 22 -7.89 -13.42 4.40
C ARG A 22 -7.19 -13.27 3.05
N SER A 23 -6.07 -12.56 2.99
CA SER A 23 -5.28 -12.39 1.76
C SER A 23 -4.56 -13.67 1.36
N ILE A 24 -4.03 -14.42 2.32
CA ILE A 24 -3.45 -15.75 2.07
C ILE A 24 -4.52 -16.70 1.53
N ASP A 25 -5.72 -16.69 2.09
CA ASP A 25 -6.81 -17.56 1.63
C ASP A 25 -7.12 -17.31 0.14
N VAL A 26 -7.11 -16.04 -0.29
CA VAL A 26 -7.30 -15.68 -1.71
C VAL A 26 -6.14 -16.18 -2.59
N ALA A 27 -4.88 -16.06 -2.13
CA ALA A 27 -3.73 -16.54 -2.88
C ALA A 27 -3.71 -18.07 -3.04
N LEU A 28 -4.23 -18.79 -2.04
CA LEU A 28 -4.32 -20.25 -2.03
C LEU A 28 -5.43 -20.81 -2.92
N LEU A 29 -6.37 -19.98 -3.39
CA LEU A 29 -7.42 -20.41 -4.32
C LEU A 29 -6.86 -20.88 -5.67
N ASP A 30 -5.68 -20.40 -6.06
CA ASP A 30 -5.00 -20.81 -7.29
C ASP A 30 -3.62 -21.40 -6.99
N ALA A 31 -3.47 -22.69 -7.26
CA ALA A 31 -2.21 -23.42 -7.08
C ALA A 31 -1.05 -22.89 -7.95
N ASN A 32 -1.36 -22.10 -8.99
CA ASN A 32 -0.36 -21.46 -9.85
C ASN A 32 0.17 -20.13 -9.28
N THR A 33 -0.40 -19.63 -8.18
CA THR A 33 0.08 -18.43 -7.47
C THR A 33 1.36 -18.76 -6.72
N ARG A 34 2.51 -18.61 -7.39
CA ARG A 34 3.83 -18.93 -6.83
C ARG A 34 4.57 -17.69 -6.32
N ILE A 35 4.08 -16.49 -6.65
CA ILE A 35 4.65 -15.21 -6.23
C ILE A 35 3.54 -14.34 -5.67
N VAL A 36 3.80 -13.76 -4.49
CA VAL A 36 2.93 -12.79 -3.84
C VAL A 36 3.70 -11.50 -3.61
N VAL A 37 3.15 -10.38 -4.10
CA VAL A 37 3.71 -9.03 -3.94
C VAL A 37 2.85 -8.24 -2.97
N LEU A 38 3.49 -7.69 -1.92
CA LEU A 38 2.80 -6.95 -0.87
C LEU A 38 3.19 -5.47 -0.91
N SER A 39 2.22 -4.59 -0.65
CA SER A 39 2.50 -3.23 -0.18
C SER A 39 2.77 -3.23 1.32
N ALA A 40 3.30 -2.13 1.87
CA ALA A 40 3.35 -1.97 3.33
C ALA A 40 1.93 -1.89 3.92
N SER A 41 1.78 -2.28 5.19
CA SER A 41 0.51 -2.17 5.93
C SER A 41 -0.05 -0.75 5.89
N ALA A 42 -1.38 -0.64 5.91
CA ALA A 42 -2.10 0.63 5.79
C ALA A 42 -1.52 1.70 6.72
N GLY A 43 -1.16 2.86 6.15
CA GLY A 43 -0.61 4.01 6.88
C GLY A 43 0.90 3.97 7.13
N VAL A 44 1.56 2.80 7.05
CA VAL A 44 3.02 2.68 7.31
C VAL A 44 3.83 3.50 6.32
N THR A 45 3.51 3.45 5.02
CA THR A 45 4.23 4.22 4.01
C THR A 45 4.13 5.73 4.26
N ASN A 46 2.96 6.23 4.69
CA ASN A 46 2.78 7.65 4.97
C ASN A 46 3.60 8.08 6.19
N ILE A 47 3.70 7.22 7.21
CA ILE A 47 4.56 7.47 8.38
C ILE A 47 6.04 7.53 7.93
N LEU A 48 6.49 6.60 7.10
CA LEU A 48 7.87 6.57 6.61
C LEU A 48 8.21 7.80 5.75
N VAL A 49 7.26 8.26 4.93
CA VAL A 49 7.41 9.51 4.16
C VAL A 49 7.56 10.70 5.11
N ALA A 50 6.68 10.83 6.11
CA ALA A 50 6.75 11.91 7.09
C ALA A 50 8.05 11.90 7.90
N LEU A 51 8.62 10.73 8.18
CA LEU A 51 9.94 10.60 8.83
C LEU A 51 11.09 10.99 7.90
N ALA A 52 11.01 10.61 6.62
CA ALA A 52 12.05 10.91 5.63
C ALA A 52 12.11 12.40 5.27
N GLU A 53 10.98 13.10 5.31
CA GLU A 53 10.88 14.55 5.05
C GLU A 53 11.38 15.42 6.22
N GLY A 54 11.71 14.81 7.36
CA GLY A 54 12.09 15.49 8.59
C GLY A 54 10.90 15.56 9.55
N TRP A 55 10.95 14.75 10.61
CA TRP A 55 9.86 14.62 11.57
C TRP A 55 9.61 15.93 12.33
N ASN A 56 8.42 16.51 12.14
CA ASN A 56 7.87 17.58 12.96
C ASN A 56 6.63 17.02 13.71
N PRO A 57 6.54 17.13 15.05
CA PRO A 57 5.44 16.56 15.84
C PRO A 57 4.04 17.04 15.40
N PRO A 58 2.98 16.26 15.73
CA PRO A 58 1.65 16.27 15.08
C PRO A 58 0.76 17.52 15.29
N ASN A 59 1.34 18.67 15.63
CA ASN A 59 0.64 19.92 15.91
C ASN A 59 1.09 21.10 15.01
N VAL A 60 1.84 20.83 13.96
CA VAL A 60 2.07 21.79 12.87
C VAL A 60 1.63 21.14 11.56
N PHE A 61 0.36 21.33 11.19
CA PHE A 61 -0.09 21.10 9.83
C PHE A 61 0.30 22.33 8.99
N PRO A 62 1.30 22.29 8.10
CA PRO A 62 1.35 23.27 7.03
C PRO A 62 0.19 22.95 6.11
N SER A 63 -0.80 23.84 6.15
CA SER A 63 -2.12 23.67 5.57
C SER A 63 -2.13 23.32 4.07
N TRP A 64 -1.05 23.49 3.29
CA TRP A 64 -1.12 23.40 1.83
C TRP A 64 0.22 23.10 1.11
N THR A 65 1.11 22.28 1.66
CA THR A 65 2.21 21.78 0.81
C THR A 65 1.71 20.60 -0.01
N LEU A 66 1.20 20.97 -1.20
CA LEU A 66 1.30 20.25 -2.46
C LEU A 66 1.23 18.73 -2.33
N CYS A 67 0.17 18.15 -2.90
CA CYS A 67 0.30 17.04 -3.85
C CYS A 67 1.78 16.71 -4.09
N VAL A 68 2.33 15.70 -3.39
CA VAL A 68 3.71 15.27 -3.62
C VAL A 68 3.78 14.92 -5.09
N ARG A 69 4.38 15.85 -5.80
CA ARG A 69 4.49 15.89 -7.23
C ARG A 69 5.35 14.71 -7.60
N SER A 70 4.73 13.77 -8.31
CA SER A 70 5.40 12.79 -9.15
C SER A 70 6.44 11.92 -8.42
N SER A 71 5.98 11.00 -7.59
CA SER A 71 6.74 9.76 -7.37
C SER A 71 5.88 8.60 -7.84
N SER A 72 6.18 8.14 -9.05
CA SER A 72 5.53 7.04 -9.79
C SER A 72 5.67 5.66 -9.13
N ILE A 73 5.63 5.55 -7.80
CA ILE A 73 6.04 4.31 -7.12
C ILE A 73 4.94 3.64 -6.30
N PHE A 74 3.90 4.32 -5.77
CA PHE A 74 3.07 3.63 -4.75
C PHE A 74 1.54 3.72 -4.78
N TRP A 75 0.93 4.12 -5.91
CA TRP A 75 -0.51 4.09 -6.27
C TRP A 75 -1.06 5.50 -6.52
N SER A 76 -1.59 5.70 -7.72
CA SER A 76 -2.44 6.83 -8.06
C SER A 76 -3.89 6.46 -7.77
N VAL A 77 -4.50 7.08 -6.76
CA VAL A 77 -5.96 7.19 -6.65
C VAL A 77 -6.27 8.66 -6.90
N CYS A 78 -6.74 8.95 -8.10
CA CYS A 78 -7.36 10.23 -8.42
C CYS A 78 -8.81 10.16 -7.91
N VAL A 79 -9.12 10.87 -6.82
CA VAL A 79 -10.51 11.12 -6.45
C VAL A 79 -11.01 12.23 -7.38
N ILE A 80 -11.96 11.90 -8.25
CA ILE A 80 -12.67 12.89 -9.08
C ILE A 80 -13.62 13.63 -8.14
N PRO A 81 -13.46 14.96 -7.94
CA PRO A 81 -14.51 15.73 -7.28
C PRO A 81 -15.69 15.84 -8.25
N THR A 82 -16.89 15.47 -7.79
CA THR A 82 -18.12 16.10 -8.29
C THR A 82 -18.24 17.49 -7.68
#